data_AF-A0A7Y4ZEC0-F1
#
_entry.id   AF-A0A7Y4ZEC0-F1
#
_cell.length_a   1.000
_cell.length_b   1.000
_cell.length_c   1.000
_cell.angle_alpha   90.00
_cell.angle_beta   90.00
_cell.angle_gamma   90.00
#
_symmetry.space_group_name_H-M   'P 1'
#
loop_
_entity.id
_entity.type
_entity.pdbx_description
1 polymer ?
#
loop_
_entity_poly.entity_id
_entity_poly.type
_entity_poly.pdbx_seq_one_letter_code
_entity_poly.pdbx_strand_id
1 'polypeptide(L)'
;MSTKSTLVYGPGFHLYHECFEPDNVFLELEKAHFECYPDSVTVAIPVVVWEVIRQSAGADFSWAAKSDNEIQSFVEQEVHGRITAFQDEDSRSKRFLFVDNSVFGLASEPRENQIENGVAYYFGERDRQRKLFEQIQDLVAKHKAHR
;
A
#
# COMPACT_ATOMS: atom_id res chain seq x y z
N MET A 1 14.14 8.81 8.43
CA MET A 1 13.42 7.66 7.86
C MET A 1 12.68 8.18 6.66
N SER A 2 12.88 7.59 5.47
CA SER A 2 12.07 7.93 4.29
C SER A 2 10.72 7.22 4.44
N THR A 3 9.62 7.94 4.31
CA THR A 3 8.25 7.39 4.28
C THR A 3 7.82 6.99 2.87
N LYS A 4 8.66 7.28 1.87
CA LYS A 4 8.43 6.92 0.46
C LYS A 4 8.72 5.43 0.22
N SER A 5 7.74 4.72 -0.30
CA SER A 5 7.87 3.38 -0.87
C SER A 5 7.92 3.49 -2.40
N THR A 6 9.09 3.27 -2.99
CA THR A 6 9.31 3.44 -4.43
C THR A 6 8.59 2.37 -5.24
N LEU A 7 7.79 2.80 -6.22
CA LEU A 7 7.22 1.94 -7.25
C LEU A 7 8.14 1.82 -8.46
N VAL A 8 8.58 2.97 -8.98
CA VAL A 8 9.57 3.05 -10.07
C VAL A 8 10.38 4.34 -9.95
N TYR A 9 11.65 4.27 -10.31
CA TYR A 9 12.58 5.38 -10.24
C TYR A 9 13.47 5.41 -11.47
N GLY A 10 13.77 6.60 -11.98
CA GLY A 10 14.68 6.78 -13.09
C GLY A 10 15.18 8.22 -13.20
N PRO A 11 16.01 8.52 -14.22
CA PRO A 11 16.53 9.87 -14.41
C PRO A 11 15.41 10.90 -14.56
N GLY A 12 15.33 11.84 -13.61
CA GLY A 12 14.37 12.94 -13.64
C GLY A 12 12.93 12.58 -13.23
N PHE A 13 12.67 11.39 -12.69
CA PHE A 13 11.36 11.05 -12.14
C PHE A 13 11.38 10.01 -11.01
N HIS A 14 10.39 10.07 -10.12
CA HIS A 14 10.18 9.11 -9.04
C HIS A 14 8.68 8.89 -8.82
N LEU A 15 8.22 7.65 -9.01
CA LEU A 15 6.87 7.22 -8.67
C LEU A 15 6.90 6.43 -7.36
N TYR A 16 6.07 6.81 -6.39
CA TYR A 16 6.08 6.21 -5.06
C TYR A 16 4.73 6.31 -4.34
N HIS A 17 4.61 5.54 -3.26
CA HIS A 17 3.57 5.70 -2.24
C HIS A 17 4.16 6.32 -0.97
N GLU A 18 3.33 7.03 -0.22
CA GLU A 18 3.65 7.45 1.15
C GLU A 18 3.01 6.49 2.15
N CYS A 19 3.75 6.08 3.19
CA CYS A 19 3.27 5.12 4.19
C CYS A 19 1.95 5.51 4.88
N PHE A 20 1.64 6.81 4.95
CA PHE A 20 0.45 7.32 5.64
C PHE A 20 -0.67 7.79 4.71
N GLU A 21 -0.45 7.73 3.39
CA GLU A 21 -1.44 8.07 2.36
C GLU A 21 -1.58 6.94 1.35
N PRO A 22 -2.08 5.77 1.77
CA PRO A 22 -2.03 4.56 0.97
C PRO A 22 -3.05 4.55 -0.19
N ASP A 23 -3.91 5.56 -0.29
CA ASP A 23 -4.86 5.75 -1.39
C ASP A 23 -4.29 6.60 -2.53
N ASN A 24 -3.10 7.19 -2.34
CA ASN A 24 -2.46 8.09 -3.30
C ASN A 24 -1.20 7.47 -3.91
N VAL A 25 -0.97 7.78 -5.19
CA VAL A 25 0.30 7.56 -5.88
C VAL A 25 0.91 8.92 -6.17
N PHE A 26 2.18 9.09 -5.84
CA PHE A 26 2.90 10.34 -6.03
C PHE A 26 3.86 10.20 -7.20
N LEU A 27 3.84 11.18 -8.09
CA LEU A 27 4.79 11.32 -9.19
C LEU A 27 5.58 12.60 -9.01
N GLU A 28 6.87 12.44 -8.72
CA GLU A 28 7.84 13.53 -8.70
C GLU A 28 8.54 13.58 -10.07
N LEU A 29 8.61 14.78 -10.66
CA LEU A 29 9.25 15.04 -11.95
C LEU A 29 10.22 16.20 -11.82
N GLU A 30 11.45 16.01 -12.27
CA GLU A 30 12.43 17.09 -12.31
C GLU A 30 12.17 17.99 -13.52
N LYS A 31 12.05 19.30 -13.29
CA LYS A 31 11.90 20.33 -14.34
C LYS A 31 10.66 20.11 -15.24
N ALA A 32 9.59 19.50 -14.71
CA ALA A 32 8.34 19.37 -15.44
C ALA A 32 7.68 20.73 -15.65
N HIS A 33 7.10 20.92 -16.85
CA HIS A 33 6.16 22.01 -17.08
C HIS A 33 4.83 21.68 -16.39
N PHE A 34 4.31 22.63 -15.63
CA PHE A 34 2.98 22.52 -15.03
C PHE A 34 2.24 23.85 -15.11
N GLU A 35 0.91 23.77 -15.19
CA GLU A 35 -0.01 24.88 -15.14
C GLU A 35 -0.97 24.65 -13.97
N CYS A 36 -1.22 25.70 -13.18
CA CYS A 36 -2.11 25.65 -12.03
C CYS A 36 -3.16 26.76 -12.15
N TYR A 37 -4.42 26.35 -12.11
CA TYR A 37 -5.61 27.19 -12.09
C TYR A 37 -6.37 26.96 -10.78
N PRO A 38 -7.35 27.82 -10.40
CA PRO A 38 -8.06 27.67 -9.14
C PRO A 38 -8.66 26.27 -8.89
N ASP A 39 -9.16 25.62 -9.94
CA ASP A 39 -9.85 24.32 -9.84
C ASP A 39 -9.17 23.20 -10.63
N SER A 40 -7.96 23.43 -11.17
CA SER A 40 -7.28 22.42 -11.98
C SER A 40 -5.76 22.57 -11.99
N VAL A 41 -5.09 21.42 -12.09
CA VAL A 41 -3.65 21.35 -12.29
C VAL A 41 -3.40 20.48 -13.52
N THR A 42 -2.56 20.98 -14.43
CA THR A 42 -2.08 20.23 -15.58
C THR A 42 -0.58 20.07 -15.47
N VAL A 43 -0.09 18.84 -15.57
CA VAL A 43 1.34 18.52 -15.53
C VAL A 43 1.74 17.86 -16.84
N ALA A 44 2.79 18.37 -17.48
CA ALA A 44 3.38 17.76 -18.65
C ALA A 44 4.27 16.58 -18.23
N ILE A 45 3.78 15.36 -18.46
CA ILE A 45 4.55 14.13 -18.23
C ILE A 45 5.28 13.77 -19.54
N PRO A 46 6.62 13.68 -19.56
CA PRO A 46 7.34 13.24 -20.76
C PRO A 46 6.87 11.85 -21.21
N VAL A 47 6.64 11.66 -22.52
CA VAL A 47 6.10 10.40 -23.06
C VAL A 47 6.95 9.19 -22.67
N VAL A 48 8.28 9.33 -22.65
CA VAL A 48 9.20 8.26 -22.23
C VAL A 48 8.97 7.88 -20.76
N VAL A 49 8.75 8.86 -19.88
CA VAL A 49 8.45 8.63 -18.46
C VAL A 49 7.07 7.98 -18.31
N TRP A 50 6.08 8.44 -19.08
CA TRP A 50 4.74 7.85 -19.10
C TRP A 50 4.75 6.36 -19.49
N GLU A 51 5.48 6.00 -20.56
CA GLU A 51 5.56 4.61 -21.01
C GLU A 51 6.25 3.69 -20.00
N VAL A 52 7.13 4.22 -19.15
CA VAL A 52 7.71 3.47 -18.03
C VAL A 52 6.69 3.33 -16.90
N ILE A 53 6.07 4.43 -16.47
CA ILE A 53 5.12 4.44 -15.33
C ILE A 53 3.89 3.56 -15.61
N ARG A 54 3.34 3.58 -16.82
CA ARG A 54 2.12 2.83 -17.15
C ARG A 54 2.30 1.31 -17.15
N GLN A 55 3.55 0.83 -17.11
CA GLN A 55 3.88 -0.59 -16.96
C GLN A 55 3.93 -1.03 -15.49
N SER A 56 4.05 -0.08 -14.55
CA SER A 56 4.03 -0.35 -13.12
C SER A 56 2.59 -0.52 -12.63
N ALA A 57 2.35 -1.51 -11.77
CA ALA A 57 1.07 -1.64 -11.08
C ALA A 57 0.89 -0.43 -10.15
N GLY A 58 -0.16 0.36 -10.39
CA GLY A 58 -0.39 1.63 -9.67
C GLY A 58 -0.98 1.47 -8.26
N ALA A 59 -1.60 0.34 -7.94
CA ALA A 59 -2.13 0.06 -6.61
C ALA A 59 -2.13 -1.46 -6.35
N ASP A 60 -1.87 -1.84 -5.10
CA ASP A 60 -2.01 -3.22 -4.64
C ASP A 60 -3.46 -3.51 -4.24
N PHE A 61 -4.03 -4.57 -4.83
CA PHE A 61 -5.39 -5.05 -4.56
C PHE A 61 -5.40 -6.51 -4.06
N SER A 62 -4.27 -6.98 -3.54
CA SER A 62 -4.06 -8.36 -3.08
C SER A 62 -5.08 -8.82 -2.03
N TRP A 63 -5.63 -7.92 -1.22
CA TRP A 63 -6.60 -8.22 -0.17
C TRP A 63 -8.06 -8.16 -0.62
N ALA A 64 -8.38 -7.40 -1.67
CA ALA A 64 -9.75 -7.18 -2.14
C ALA A 64 -10.53 -8.50 -2.39
N ALA A 65 -9.82 -9.51 -2.91
CA ALA A 65 -10.38 -10.81 -3.25
C ALA A 65 -10.31 -11.85 -2.12
N LYS A 66 -9.63 -11.55 -1.00
CA LYS A 66 -9.41 -12.51 0.09
C LYS A 66 -10.68 -12.73 0.92
N SER A 67 -10.96 -14.01 1.16
CA SER A 67 -12.01 -14.43 2.08
C SER A 67 -11.63 -14.20 3.54
N ASP A 68 -12.63 -14.22 4.44
CA ASP A 68 -12.41 -14.07 5.88
C ASP A 68 -11.43 -15.13 6.42
N ASN A 69 -11.60 -16.38 5.98
CA ASN A 69 -10.74 -17.50 6.37
C ASN A 69 -9.29 -17.32 5.89
N GLU A 70 -9.08 -16.80 4.67
CA GLU A 70 -7.73 -16.54 4.17
C GLU A 70 -7.03 -15.44 4.95
N ILE A 71 -7.75 -14.36 5.29
CA ILE A 71 -7.21 -13.26 6.11
C ILE A 71 -6.88 -13.76 7.51
N GLN A 72 -7.80 -14.51 8.14
CA GLN A 72 -7.56 -15.09 9.45
C GLN A 72 -6.35 -16.03 9.45
N SER A 73 -6.26 -16.92 8.45
CA SER A 73 -5.13 -17.85 8.33
C SER A 73 -3.80 -17.11 8.16
N PHE A 74 -3.78 -16.05 7.36
CA PHE A 74 -2.59 -15.20 7.18
C PHE A 74 -2.18 -14.54 8.51
N VAL A 75 -3.11 -13.90 9.20
CA VAL A 75 -2.85 -13.23 10.48
C VAL A 75 -2.33 -14.22 11.53
N GLU A 76 -2.93 -15.40 11.63
CA GLU A 76 -2.49 -16.43 12.56
C GLU A 76 -1.07 -16.92 12.27
N GLN A 77 -0.69 -17.05 10.99
CA GLN A 77 0.66 -17.42 10.56
C GLN A 77 1.68 -16.34 10.90
N GLU A 78 1.38 -15.08 10.62
CA GLU A 78 2.25 -13.94 10.93
C GLU A 78 2.47 -13.79 12.44
N VAL A 79 1.40 -13.83 13.23
CA VAL A 79 1.48 -13.76 14.69
C VAL A 79 2.28 -14.94 15.26
N HIS A 80 2.08 -16.15 14.73
CA HIS A 80 2.85 -17.32 15.15
C HIS A 80 4.34 -17.18 14.84
N GLY A 81 4.70 -16.76 13.62
CA GLY A 81 6.09 -16.52 13.21
C GLY A 81 6.76 -15.46 14.09
N ARG A 82 6.03 -14.40 14.40
CA ARG A 82 6.48 -13.29 15.24
C ARG A 82 6.72 -13.67 16.70
N ILE A 83 5.80 -14.42 17.32
CA ILE A 83 5.97 -14.94 18.69
C ILE A 83 7.18 -15.88 18.75
N THR A 84 7.32 -16.77 17.76
CA THR A 84 8.45 -17.70 17.66
C THR A 84 9.78 -16.94 17.55
N ALA A 85 9.85 -15.92 16.69
CA ALA A 85 11.05 -15.09 16.52
C ALA A 85 11.37 -14.25 17.77
N PHE A 86 10.37 -13.85 18.55
CA PHE A 86 10.57 -13.12 19.81
C PHE A 86 11.15 -14.01 20.92
N GLN A 87 10.74 -15.29 20.94
CA GLN A 87 11.23 -16.29 21.90
C GLN A 87 12.65 -16.78 21.58
N ASP A 88 13.10 -16.63 20.33
CA ASP A 88 14.45 -17.00 19.92
C ASP A 88 15.50 -15.99 20.45
N GLU A 89 16.61 -16.49 20.98
CA GLU A 89 17.63 -15.65 21.64
C GLU A 89 18.48 -14.86 20.63
N ASP A 90 18.55 -15.29 19.37
CA ASP A 90 19.42 -14.70 18.35
C ASP A 90 18.96 -13.29 17.90
N SER A 91 19.88 -12.32 18.02
CA SER A 91 19.64 -10.89 17.79
C SER A 91 19.32 -10.52 16.33
N ARG A 92 19.66 -11.38 15.36
CA ARG A 92 19.35 -11.14 13.93
C ARG A 92 17.88 -11.30 13.61
N SER A 93 17.18 -12.24 14.25
CA SER A 93 15.74 -12.49 14.08
C SER A 93 14.89 -11.34 14.62
N LYS A 94 15.42 -10.57 15.58
CA LYS A 94 14.72 -9.46 16.24
C LYS A 94 14.61 -8.19 15.38
N ARG A 95 15.35 -8.06 14.28
CA ARG A 95 15.28 -6.88 13.39
C ARG A 95 14.01 -6.83 12.53
N PHE A 96 13.39 -7.97 12.23
CA PHE A 96 12.12 -8.02 11.49
C PHE A 96 10.91 -7.59 12.33
N LEU A 97 11.05 -7.50 13.66
CA LEU A 97 9.95 -7.17 14.58
C LEU A 97 9.54 -5.67 14.58
N PHE A 98 10.36 -4.79 13.99
CA PHE A 98 10.23 -3.33 14.21
C PHE A 98 9.32 -2.59 13.23
N VAL A 99 9.03 -3.14 12.05
CA VAL A 99 8.18 -2.46 11.05
C VAL A 99 6.70 -2.84 11.23
N ASP A 100 6.42 -3.99 11.85
CA ASP A 100 5.08 -4.58 11.97
C ASP A 100 4.42 -4.46 13.36
N ASN A 101 5.08 -3.80 14.31
CA ASN A 101 4.51 -3.56 15.65
C ASN A 101 3.22 -2.72 15.61
N SER A 102 2.96 -1.96 14.54
CA SER A 102 1.80 -1.08 14.46
C SER A 102 0.51 -1.84 14.15
N VAL A 103 0.57 -2.90 13.34
CA VAL A 103 -0.61 -3.62 12.85
C VAL A 103 -1.11 -4.62 13.90
N PHE A 104 -0.20 -5.42 14.45
CA PHE A 104 -0.55 -6.50 15.38
C PHE A 104 -0.42 -6.10 16.86
N GLY A 105 0.10 -4.91 17.17
CA GLY A 105 0.47 -4.54 18.54
C GLY A 105 1.85 -5.07 18.95
N LEU A 106 2.18 -5.03 20.24
CA LEU A 106 3.50 -5.47 20.73
C LEU A 106 3.63 -7.00 20.75
N ALA A 107 4.82 -7.54 20.47
CA ALA A 107 5.05 -8.99 20.44
C ALA A 107 4.86 -9.65 21.82
N SER A 108 4.98 -8.84 22.88
CA SER A 108 4.74 -9.22 24.26
C SER A 108 3.26 -9.26 24.66
N GLU A 109 2.36 -8.76 23.82
CA GLU A 109 0.92 -8.82 24.10
C GLU A 109 0.37 -10.24 23.91
N PRO A 110 -0.77 -10.58 24.54
CA PRO A 110 -1.43 -11.86 24.34
C PRO A 110 -1.66 -12.17 22.85
N ARG A 111 -1.48 -13.44 22.48
CA ARG A 111 -1.65 -13.90 21.09
C ARG A 111 -3.02 -13.52 20.54
N GLU A 112 -4.06 -13.68 21.35
CA GLU A 112 -5.44 -13.39 21.00
C GLU A 112 -5.60 -11.92 20.60
N ASN A 113 -5.02 -10.99 21.37
CA ASN A 113 -5.05 -9.56 21.06
C ASN A 113 -4.32 -9.25 19.75
N GLN A 114 -3.15 -9.87 19.53
CA GLN A 114 -2.40 -9.68 18.29
C GLN A 114 -3.18 -10.14 17.06
N ILE A 115 -3.90 -11.25 17.18
CA ILE A 115 -4.77 -11.78 16.10
C ILE A 115 -5.97 -10.87 15.89
N GLU A 116 -6.66 -10.45 16.94
CA GLU A 116 -7.81 -9.57 16.84
C GLU A 116 -7.44 -8.25 16.12
N ASN A 117 -6.32 -7.63 16.52
CA ASN A 117 -5.79 -6.43 15.89
C ASN A 117 -5.45 -6.66 14.40
N GLY A 118 -4.73 -7.76 14.11
CA GLY A 118 -4.36 -8.10 12.74
C GLY A 118 -5.58 -8.33 11.84
N VAL A 119 -6.56 -9.12 12.31
CA VAL A 119 -7.79 -9.38 11.55
C VAL A 119 -8.56 -8.09 11.31
N ALA A 120 -8.73 -7.25 12.34
CA ALA A 120 -9.41 -5.96 12.20
C ALA A 120 -8.72 -5.06 11.16
N TYR A 121 -7.39 -5.00 11.18
CA TYR A 121 -6.60 -4.25 10.21
C TYR A 121 -6.81 -4.76 8.78
N TYR A 122 -6.61 -6.06 8.53
CA TYR A 122 -6.71 -6.62 7.18
C TYR A 122 -8.14 -6.67 6.63
N PHE A 123 -9.15 -6.73 7.49
CA PHE A 123 -10.54 -6.50 7.08
C PHE A 123 -10.76 -5.06 6.63
N GLY A 124 -10.27 -4.08 7.41
CA GLY A 124 -10.31 -2.67 7.01
C GLY A 124 -9.57 -2.42 5.69
N GLU A 125 -8.40 -3.05 5.51
CA GLU A 125 -7.61 -2.98 4.28
C GLU A 125 -8.34 -3.57 3.08
N ARG A 126 -8.97 -4.75 3.23
CA ARG A 126 -9.80 -5.34 2.18
C ARG A 126 -10.96 -4.43 1.78
N ASP A 127 -11.66 -3.87 2.77
CA ASP A 127 -12.81 -3.00 2.51
C ASP A 127 -12.39 -1.70 1.82
N ARG A 128 -11.25 -1.13 2.22
CA ARG A 128 -10.60 0.00 1.53
C ARG A 128 -10.32 -0.33 0.06
N GLN A 129 -9.66 -1.46 -0.20
CA GLN A 129 -9.31 -1.89 -1.56
C GLN A 129 -10.55 -2.16 -2.43
N ARG A 130 -11.61 -2.74 -1.86
CA ARG A 130 -12.89 -2.93 -2.57
C ARG A 130 -13.54 -1.61 -2.96
N LYS A 131 -13.55 -0.64 -2.04
CA LYS A 131 -14.07 0.71 -2.30
C LYS A 131 -13.29 1.42 -3.42
N LEU A 132 -11.97 1.31 -3.41
CA LEU A 132 -11.13 1.84 -4.50
C LEU A 132 -11.46 1.16 -5.84
N PHE A 133 -11.68 -0.16 -5.84
CA PHE A 133 -12.07 -0.89 -7.03
C PHE A 133 -13.41 -0.39 -7.59
N GLU A 134 -14.41 -0.18 -6.74
CA GLU A 134 -15.70 0.42 -7.13
C GLU A 134 -15.52 1.80 -7.76
N GLN A 135 -14.71 2.68 -7.15
CA GLN A 135 -14.43 4.02 -7.70
C GLN A 135 -13.76 3.95 -9.08
N ILE A 136 -12.83 3.02 -9.28
CA ILE A 136 -12.18 2.78 -10.59
C ILE A 136 -13.22 2.34 -11.62
N GLN A 137 -14.09 1.38 -11.28
CA GLN A 137 -15.13 0.91 -12.19
C GLN A 137 -16.10 2.03 -12.58
N ASP A 138 -16.50 2.87 -11.61
CA ASP A 138 -17.34 4.04 -11.82
C ASP A 138 -16.70 5.04 -12.80
N LEU A 139 -15.40 5.32 -12.65
CA LEU A 139 -14.66 6.21 -13.56
C LEU A 139 -14.57 5.62 -14.96
N VAL A 140 -14.29 4.32 -15.08
CA VAL A 140 -14.23 3.62 -16.38
C VAL A 140 -15.59 3.63 -17.06
N ALA A 141 -16.68 3.40 -16.33
CA ALA A 141 -18.04 3.42 -16.86
C ALA A 141 -18.42 4.81 -17.38
N LYS A 142 -18.15 5.86 -16.59
CA LYS A 142 -18.38 7.26 -17.01
C LYS A 142 -17.58 7.61 -18.25
N HIS A 143 -16.31 7.19 -18.34
CA HIS A 143 -15.48 7.44 -19.52
C HIS A 143 -16.04 6.77 -20.78
N LYS A 144 -16.54 5.53 -20.68
CA LYS A 144 -17.16 4.82 -21.81
C LYS A 144 -18.46 5.46 -22.29
N ALA A 145 -19.24 6.06 -21.41
CA ALA A 145 -20.49 6.73 -21.77
C ALA A 145 -20.30 8.04 -22.55
N HIS A 146 -19.11 8.64 -22.49
CA HIS A 146 -18.76 9.89 -23.18
C HIS A 146 -18.00 9.69 -24.50
N ARG A 147 -17.80 8.44 -24.93
CA ARG A 147 -17.24 8.08 -26.25
C ARG A 147 -18.35 7.56 -27.16
#